data_AF-D9HZX8-F1
#
_entry.id   AF-D9HZX8-F1
#
_cell.length_a   1.000
_cell.length_b   1.000
_cell.length_c   1.000
_cell.angle_alpha   90.00
_cell.angle_beta   90.00
_cell.angle_gamma   90.00
#
_symmetry.space_group_name_H-M   'P 1'
#
loop_
_entity.id
_entity.type
_entity.pdbx_description
1 polymer ?
#
loop_
_entity_poly.entity_id
_entity_poly.type
_entity_poly.pdbx_seq_one_letter_code
_entity_poly.pdbx_strand_id
1 'polypeptide(L)'
;CGAGAERVPAGGWRQKCAAYVLALRPWSFSASLTPVALGSALAYRAEGALDPRLLVGSAVAVLAVHGAGNLVNTYYDFSKGIDHKKSDDRTLVDQILEPQDVVRFGVFLYTVGCVCAAGLYAVSTLKLEHLALVYFGGLS
;
A
#
# COMPACT_ATOMS: atom_id res chain seq x y z
N CYS A 1 -31.95 -28.00 9.55
CA CYS A 1 -31.14 -28.27 8.34
C CYS A 1 -29.90 -27.39 8.36
N GLY A 2 -28.76 -27.94 8.78
CA GLY A 2 -27.48 -27.24 8.75
C GLY A 2 -26.99 -27.15 7.31
N ALA A 3 -26.91 -25.94 6.77
CA ALA A 3 -26.23 -25.70 5.52
C ALA A 3 -24.74 -25.99 5.76
N GLY A 4 -24.25 -27.08 5.17
CA GLY A 4 -22.83 -27.40 5.15
C GLY A 4 -22.10 -26.26 4.44
N ALA A 5 -21.25 -25.54 5.18
CA ALA A 5 -20.29 -24.65 4.58
C ALA A 5 -19.34 -25.50 3.73
N GLU A 6 -19.52 -25.47 2.41
CA GLU A 6 -18.55 -25.99 1.46
C GLU A 6 -17.22 -25.28 1.72
N ARG A 7 -16.27 -25.98 2.34
CA ARG A 7 -14.90 -25.51 2.43
C ARG A 7 -14.31 -25.56 1.03
N VAL A 8 -14.20 -24.39 0.40
CA VAL A 8 -13.43 -24.20 -0.83
C VAL A 8 -12.03 -24.82 -0.62
N PRO A 9 -11.54 -25.68 -1.53
CA PRO A 9 -10.26 -26.34 -1.35
C PRO A 9 -9.17 -25.29 -1.12
N ALA A 10 -8.31 -25.54 -0.13
CA ALA A 10 -7.22 -24.64 0.22
C ALA A 10 -6.39 -24.33 -1.03
N GLY A 11 -6.54 -23.11 -1.56
CA GLY A 11 -5.79 -22.69 -2.73
C GLY A 11 -4.30 -22.85 -2.47
N GLY A 12 -3.58 -23.39 -3.45
CA GLY A 12 -2.13 -23.50 -3.39
C GLY A 12 -1.49 -22.14 -3.13
N TRP A 13 -0.24 -22.13 -2.66
CA TRP A 13 0.48 -20.90 -2.29
C TRP A 13 0.42 -19.79 -3.35
N ARG A 14 0.38 -20.14 -4.64
CA ARG A 14 0.21 -19.21 -5.77
C ARG A 14 -1.11 -18.43 -5.72
N GLN A 15 -2.22 -19.10 -5.38
CA GLN A 15 -3.53 -18.48 -5.25
C GLN A 15 -3.58 -17.55 -4.05
N LYS A 16 -2.95 -17.94 -2.93
CA LYS A 16 -2.80 -17.04 -1.76
C LYS A 16 -1.95 -15.81 -2.09
N CYS A 17 -0.82 -15.98 -2.78
CA CYS A 17 0.00 -14.84 -3.24
C CYS A 17 -0.78 -13.91 -4.16
N ALA A 18 -1.53 -14.46 -5.13
CA ALA A 18 -2.38 -13.67 -6.01
C ALA A 18 -3.46 -12.91 -5.23
N ALA A 19 -4.06 -13.53 -4.20
CA ALA A 19 -5.04 -12.89 -3.34
C ALA A 19 -4.44 -11.72 -2.54
N TYR A 20 -3.24 -11.89 -1.99
CA TYR A 20 -2.53 -10.79 -1.32
C TYR A 20 -2.24 -9.64 -2.29
N VAL A 21 -1.76 -9.93 -3.50
CA VAL A 21 -1.55 -8.90 -4.52
C VAL A 21 -2.86 -8.21 -4.88
N LEU A 22 -3.96 -8.95 -5.00
CA LEU A 22 -5.27 -8.37 -5.30
C LEU A 22 -5.77 -7.46 -4.17
N ALA A 23 -5.58 -7.86 -2.91
CA ALA A 23 -5.97 -7.08 -1.73
C ALA A 23 -5.23 -5.74 -1.62
N LEU A 24 -4.05 -5.63 -2.25
CA LEU A 24 -3.32 -4.36 -2.37
C LEU A 24 -3.92 -3.40 -3.39
N ARG A 25 -4.87 -3.84 -4.22
CA ARG A 25 -5.52 -3.08 -5.30
C ARG A 25 -4.48 -2.43 -6.24
N PRO A 26 -3.65 -3.22 -6.95
CA PRO A 26 -2.49 -2.72 -7.69
C PRO A 26 -2.84 -1.70 -8.77
N TRP A 27 -4.07 -1.71 -9.29
CA TRP A 27 -4.56 -0.67 -10.21
C TRP A 27 -4.58 0.74 -9.61
N SER A 28 -4.68 0.87 -8.28
CA SER A 28 -4.68 2.15 -7.57
C SER A 28 -3.29 2.76 -7.39
N PHE A 29 -2.23 1.97 -7.54
CA PHE A 29 -0.85 2.41 -7.26
C PHE A 29 -0.32 3.49 -8.20
N SER A 30 -0.88 3.61 -9.42
CA SER A 30 -0.53 4.68 -10.35
C SER A 30 -0.74 6.08 -9.74
N ALA A 31 -1.78 6.24 -8.90
CA ALA A 31 -2.08 7.50 -8.22
C ALA A 31 -0.94 7.94 -7.29
N SER A 32 -0.28 6.99 -6.62
CA SER A 32 0.84 7.26 -5.72
C SER A 32 2.20 7.29 -6.40
N LEU A 33 2.38 6.55 -7.49
CA LEU A 33 3.63 6.59 -8.26
C LEU A 33 3.79 7.88 -9.06
N THR A 34 2.69 8.49 -9.48
CA THR A 34 2.70 9.77 -10.22
C THR A 34 3.46 10.88 -9.49
N PRO A 35 3.15 11.22 -8.22
CA PRO A 35 3.92 12.24 -7.50
C PRO A 35 5.38 11.84 -7.23
N VAL A 36 5.69 10.54 -7.06
CA VAL A 36 7.09 10.08 -6.94
C VAL A 36 7.86 10.30 -8.25
N ALA A 37 7.26 9.95 -9.39
CA ALA A 37 7.84 10.18 -10.71
C ALA A 37 8.03 11.68 -10.99
N LEU A 38 7.05 12.50 -10.64
CA LEU A 38 7.15 13.95 -10.76
C LEU A 38 8.30 14.51 -9.91
N GLY A 39 8.37 14.14 -8.62
CA GLY A 39 9.44 14.57 -7.73
C GLY A 39 10.82 14.15 -8.24
N SER A 40 10.92 12.94 -8.79
CA SER A 40 12.14 12.40 -9.39
C SER A 40 12.56 13.18 -10.65
N ALA A 41 11.60 13.52 -11.52
CA ALA A 41 11.87 14.35 -12.70
C ALA A 41 12.30 15.77 -12.33
N LEU A 42 11.71 16.36 -11.28
CA LEU A 42 12.11 17.66 -10.74
C LEU A 42 13.53 17.62 -10.18
N ALA A 43 13.88 16.59 -9.40
CA ALA A 43 15.21 16.39 -8.85
C ALA A 43 16.26 16.25 -9.96
N TYR A 44 15.99 15.42 -10.97
CA TYR A 44 16.87 15.26 -12.13
C TYR A 44 17.10 16.59 -12.87
N ARG A 45 16.04 17.39 -13.05
CA ARG A 45 16.14 18.68 -13.71
C ARG A 45 16.92 19.71 -12.89
N ALA A 46 16.88 19.63 -11.56
CA ALA A 46 17.57 20.57 -10.67
C ALA A 46 19.05 20.22 -10.48
N GLU A 47 19.38 18.93 -10.35
CA GLU A 47 20.72 18.46 -9.98
C GLU A 47 21.49 17.86 -11.16
N GLY A 48 20.83 17.61 -12.30
CA GLY A 48 21.43 16.96 -13.48
C GLY A 48 21.69 15.46 -13.30
N ALA A 49 21.35 14.90 -12.14
CA ALA A 49 21.50 13.49 -11.81
C ALA A 49 20.31 13.01 -10.98
N LEU A 50 20.06 11.71 -11.04
CA LEU A 50 19.04 11.04 -10.23
C LEU A 50 19.72 9.98 -9.38
N ASP A 51 19.54 10.03 -8.06
CA ASP A 51 19.95 8.95 -7.17
C ASP A 51 18.92 7.80 -7.23
N PRO A 52 19.27 6.62 -7.78
CA PRO A 52 18.36 5.49 -7.85
C PRO A 52 17.88 5.02 -6.48
N ARG A 53 18.67 5.23 -5.42
CA ARG A 53 18.34 4.84 -4.04
C ARG A 53 17.16 5.66 -3.53
N LEU A 54 17.13 6.96 -3.81
CA LEU A 54 16.04 7.85 -3.42
C LEU A 54 14.77 7.54 -4.21
N LEU A 55 14.88 7.29 -5.52
CA LEU A 55 13.75 6.90 -6.37
C LEU A 55 13.14 5.57 -5.89
N VAL A 56 13.95 4.53 -5.75
CA VAL A 56 13.47 3.20 -5.32
C VAL A 56 12.95 3.25 -3.90
N GLY A 57 13.65 3.91 -2.99
CA GLY A 57 13.20 4.08 -1.60
C GLY A 57 11.85 4.80 -1.52
N SER A 58 11.66 5.86 -2.30
CA SER A 58 10.40 6.63 -2.33
C SER A 58 9.26 5.81 -2.93
N ALA A 59 9.52 5.07 -4.02
CA ALA A 59 8.55 4.17 -4.63
C ALA A 59 8.13 3.05 -3.67
N VAL A 60 9.08 2.39 -3.00
CA VAL A 60 8.78 1.34 -2.02
C VAL A 60 7.99 1.91 -0.84
N ALA A 61 8.40 3.06 -0.29
CA ALA A 61 7.69 3.71 0.81
C ALA A 61 6.23 4.01 0.45
N VAL A 62 6.00 4.67 -0.70
CA VAL A 62 4.64 5.06 -1.08
C VAL A 62 3.75 3.87 -1.42
N LEU A 63 4.30 2.84 -2.09
CA LEU A 63 3.55 1.62 -2.42
C LEU A 63 3.20 0.82 -1.17
N ALA A 64 4.12 0.73 -0.20
CA ALA A 64 3.89 0.04 1.06
C ALA A 64 2.78 0.74 1.87
N VAL A 65 2.86 2.07 2.03
CA VAL A 65 1.84 2.83 2.77
C VAL A 65 0.49 2.83 2.06
N HIS A 66 0.45 2.98 0.73
CA HIS A 66 -0.79 2.89 -0.05
C HIS A 66 -1.41 1.49 0.09
N GLY A 67 -0.61 0.45 -0.13
CA GLY A 67 -1.05 -0.94 0.02
C GLY A 67 -1.59 -1.24 1.41
N ALA A 68 -0.91 -0.77 2.47
CA ALA A 68 -1.39 -0.88 3.85
C ALA A 68 -2.75 -0.19 4.05
N GLY A 69 -2.93 1.03 3.51
CA GLY A 69 -4.20 1.75 3.53
C GLY A 69 -5.33 0.98 2.84
N ASN A 70 -5.04 0.35 1.69
CA ASN A 70 -6.01 -0.50 0.99
C ASN A 70 -6.42 -1.71 1.83
N LEU A 71 -5.47 -2.38 2.51
CA LEU A 71 -5.77 -3.51 3.39
C LEU A 71 -6.60 -3.09 4.62
N VAL A 72 -6.30 -1.91 5.19
CA VAL A 72 -7.08 -1.33 6.28
C VAL A 72 -8.52 -1.07 5.84
N ASN A 73 -8.70 -0.46 4.67
CA ASN A 73 -10.03 -0.23 4.10
C ASN A 73 -10.78 -1.56 3.91
N THR A 74 -10.17 -2.55 3.25
CA THR A 74 -10.77 -3.88 3.07
C THR A 74 -11.16 -4.54 4.39
N TYR A 75 -10.31 -4.46 5.43
CA TYR A 75 -10.64 -5.03 6.74
C TYR A 75 -11.85 -4.32 7.39
N TYR A 76 -11.88 -2.99 7.38
CA TYR A 76 -12.97 -2.24 8.00
C TYR A 76 -14.28 -2.35 7.22
N ASP A 77 -14.22 -2.32 5.88
CA ASP A 77 -15.38 -2.51 5.02
C ASP A 77 -15.99 -3.90 5.21
N PHE A 78 -15.15 -4.94 5.34
CA PHE A 78 -15.58 -6.29 5.73
C PHE A 78 -16.17 -6.32 7.15
N SER A 79 -15.48 -5.76 8.15
CA SER A 79 -15.95 -5.75 9.54
C SER A 79 -17.26 -4.99 9.75
N LYS A 80 -17.55 -4.00 8.91
CA LYS A 80 -18.78 -3.21 8.94
C LYS A 80 -19.88 -3.78 8.03
N GLY A 81 -19.61 -4.85 7.28
CA GLY A 81 -20.55 -5.45 6.35
C GLY A 81 -20.86 -4.58 5.13
N ILE A 82 -19.97 -3.63 4.80
CA ILE A 82 -20.08 -2.76 3.62
C ILE A 82 -19.71 -3.54 2.36
N ASP A 83 -18.70 -4.43 2.46
CA ASP A 83 -18.25 -5.23 1.33
C ASP A 83 -19.23 -6.37 0.98
N HIS A 84 -19.37 -6.61 -0.33
CA HIS A 84 -20.34 -7.54 -0.91
C HIS A 84 -19.81 -8.13 -2.22
N LYS A 85 -20.56 -9.04 -2.87
CA LYS A 85 -20.11 -9.77 -4.07
C LYS A 85 -19.78 -8.89 -5.30
N LYS A 86 -20.09 -7.59 -5.25
CA LYS A 86 -19.76 -6.60 -6.29
C LYS A 86 -18.64 -5.64 -5.90
N SER A 87 -18.04 -5.80 -4.71
CA SER A 87 -16.91 -4.98 -4.27
C SER A 87 -15.67 -5.19 -5.14
N ASP A 88 -14.84 -4.15 -5.27
CA ASP A 88 -13.57 -4.18 -6.01
C ASP A 88 -12.56 -5.16 -5.38
N ASP A 89 -12.57 -5.25 -4.05
CA ASP A 89 -11.83 -6.26 -3.30
C ASP A 89 -12.81 -7.24 -2.66
N ARG A 90 -12.63 -8.53 -2.97
CA ARG A 90 -13.49 -9.62 -2.48
C ARG A 90 -12.70 -10.66 -1.69
N THR A 91 -11.43 -10.38 -1.37
CA THR A 91 -10.53 -11.36 -0.77
C THR A 91 -11.01 -11.86 0.59
N LEU A 92 -11.62 -10.99 1.41
CA LEU A 92 -12.28 -11.36 2.68
C LEU A 92 -13.71 -11.89 2.49
N VAL A 93 -14.49 -11.29 1.59
CA VAL A 93 -15.88 -11.70 1.31
C VAL A 93 -15.94 -13.14 0.77
N ASP A 94 -15.04 -13.49 -0.12
CA ASP A 94 -14.93 -14.80 -0.75
C ASP A 94 -14.11 -15.80 0.09
N GLN A 95 -13.72 -15.43 1.32
CA GLN A 95 -12.96 -16.27 2.26
C GLN A 95 -11.62 -16.80 1.68
N ILE A 96 -11.00 -16.02 0.78
CA ILE A 96 -9.71 -16.37 0.18
C ILE A 96 -8.56 -16.06 1.15
N LEU A 97 -8.70 -14.95 1.88
CA LEU A 97 -7.82 -14.55 2.97
C LEU A 97 -8.61 -14.47 4.28
N GLU A 98 -7.94 -14.76 5.39
CA GLU A 98 -8.51 -14.55 6.72
C GLU A 98 -8.34 -13.09 7.14
N PRO A 99 -9.28 -12.49 7.90
CA PRO A 99 -9.15 -11.11 8.37
C PRO A 99 -7.86 -10.84 9.15
N GLN A 100 -7.40 -11.81 9.94
CA GLN A 100 -6.15 -11.72 10.69
C GLN A 100 -4.91 -11.63 9.79
N ASP A 101 -4.94 -12.29 8.63
CA ASP A 101 -3.85 -12.28 7.66
C ASP A 101 -3.75 -10.92 6.98
N VAL A 102 -4.89 -10.32 6.62
CA VAL A 102 -4.98 -8.96 6.06
C VAL A 102 -4.43 -7.93 7.05
N VAL A 103 -4.80 -8.02 8.33
CA VAL A 103 -4.29 -7.11 9.38
C VAL A 103 -2.78 -7.26 9.55
N ARG A 104 -2.27 -8.49 9.67
CA ARG A 104 -0.82 -8.73 9.81
C ARG A 104 -0.05 -8.20 8.61
N PHE A 105 -0.59 -8.38 7.40
CA PHE A 105 0.04 -7.88 6.19
C PHE A 105 0.03 -6.35 6.13
N GLY A 106 -1.07 -5.70 6.56
CA GLY A 106 -1.13 -4.24 6.71
C GLY A 106 -0.09 -3.69 7.68
N VAL A 107 0.05 -4.31 8.86
CA VAL A 107 1.08 -3.94 9.85
C VAL A 107 2.49 -4.10 9.29
N PHE A 108 2.75 -5.20 8.58
CA PHE A 108 4.02 -5.43 7.91
C PHE A 108 4.33 -4.32 6.89
N LEU A 109 3.37 -3.96 6.03
CA LEU A 109 3.56 -2.92 5.03
C LEU A 109 3.73 -1.53 5.63
N TYR A 110 2.99 -1.17 6.69
CA TYR A 110 3.24 0.07 7.41
C TYR A 110 4.65 0.11 8.02
N THR A 111 5.10 -1.02 8.58
CA THR A 111 6.46 -1.12 9.13
C THR A 111 7.51 -0.90 8.04
N VAL A 112 7.37 -1.55 6.89
CA VAL A 112 8.25 -1.33 5.73
C VAL A 112 8.22 0.12 5.27
N GLY A 113 7.02 0.71 5.16
CA GLY A 113 6.84 2.12 4.80
C GLY A 113 7.56 3.06 5.77
N CYS A 114 7.41 2.86 7.07
CA CYS A 114 8.09 3.63 8.11
C CYS A 114 9.61 3.49 8.05
N VAL A 115 10.13 2.27 7.85
CA VAL A 115 11.57 2.03 7.73
C VAL A 115 12.13 2.71 6.47
N CYS A 116 11.45 2.60 5.33
CA CYS A 116 11.87 3.28 4.11
C CYS A 116 11.82 4.80 4.26
N ALA A 117 10.77 5.36 4.87
CA ALA A 117 10.66 6.79 5.13
C ALA A 117 11.76 7.29 6.07
N ALA A 118 12.06 6.56 7.14
CA ALA A 118 13.15 6.89 8.06
C ALA A 118 14.52 6.81 7.36
N GLY A 119 14.74 5.79 6.53
CA GLY A 119 15.95 5.65 5.73
C GLY A 119 16.13 6.80 4.74
N LEU A 120 15.08 7.17 3.99
CA LEU A 120 15.07 8.32 3.09
C LEU A 120 15.38 9.61 3.83
N TYR A 121 14.77 9.82 5.00
CA TYR A 121 15.03 11.00 5.83
C TYR A 121 16.49 11.06 6.28
N ALA A 122 17.08 9.92 6.68
CA ALA A 122 18.46 9.86 7.13
C ALA A 122 19.50 10.14 6.03
N VAL A 123 19.19 9.81 4.77
CA VAL A 123 20.09 10.06 3.64
C VAL A 123 19.82 11.39 2.93
N SER A 124 18.65 11.98 3.16
CA SER A 124 18.24 13.22 2.52
C SER A 124 18.78 14.44 3.24
N THR A 125 19.16 15.45 2.48
CA THR A 125 19.52 16.78 2.99
C THR A 125 18.30 17.63 3.36
N LEU A 126 17.09 17.07 3.27
CA LEU A 126 15.84 17.78 3.56
C LEU A 126 15.75 18.21 5.03
N LYS A 127 15.67 19.52 5.23
CA LYS A 127 15.25 20.08 6.51
C LYS A 127 13.76 19.83 6.73
N LEU A 128 13.37 19.46 7.95
CA LEU A 128 11.98 19.18 8.33
C LEU A 128 11.02 20.33 8.00
N GLU A 129 11.52 21.58 8.05
CA GLU A 129 10.76 22.78 7.69
C GLU A 129 10.22 22.75 6.24
N HIS A 130 11.01 22.26 5.27
CA HIS A 130 10.58 22.16 3.87
C HIS A 130 9.53 21.07 3.70
N LEU A 131 9.70 19.95 4.41
CA LEU A 131 8.72 18.86 4.41
C LEU A 131 7.38 19.31 4.99
N ALA A 132 7.42 20.06 6.09
CA ALA A 132 6.24 20.64 6.73
C ALA A 132 5.55 21.66 5.81
N LEU A 133 6.30 22.54 5.14
CA LEU A 133 5.74 23.50 4.19
C LEU A 133 5.07 22.83 2.99
N VAL A 134 5.66 21.78 2.42
CA VAL A 134 5.04 21.02 1.32
C VAL A 134 3.79 20.29 1.80
N TYR A 135 3.84 19.69 3.00
CA TYR A 135 2.71 18.99 3.58
C TYR A 135 1.52 19.93 3.88
N PHE A 136 1.75 21.02 4.62
CA PHE A 136 0.70 21.96 4.98
C PHE A 136 0.30 22.89 3.83
N GLY A 137 1.24 23.29 2.99
CA GLY A 137 0.95 24.11 1.81
C GLY A 137 0.24 23.35 0.70
N GLY A 138 0.38 22.02 0.63
CA GLY A 138 -0.39 21.16 -0.27
C GLY A 138 -1.80 20.82 0.24
N LEU A 139 -2.14 21.19 1.49
CA LEU A 139 -3.47 21.01 2.08
C LEU A 139 -4.37 22.27 1.95
N SER A 140 -3.84 23.39 1.44
CA SER A 140 -4.60 24.64 1.20
C SER A 140 -5.14 24.73 -0.22
#